data_AF-A0A2E9II80-F1
#
_entry.id   AF-A0A2E9II80-F1
#
_cell.length_a   1.000
_cell.length_b   1.000
_cell.length_c   1.000
_cell.angle_alpha   90.00
_cell.angle_beta   90.00
_cell.angle_gamma   90.00
#
_symmetry.space_group_name_H-M   'P 1'
#
loop_
_entity.id
_entity.type
_entity.pdbx_description
1 polymer ?
#
loop_
_entity_poly.entity_id
_entity_poly.type
_entity_poly.pdbx_seq_one_letter_code
_entity_poly.pdbx_strand_id
1 'polypeptide(L)'
;MAMDAVLQEVPGFDPENPDGSQDVEMMGLGSKLSALYSEYKDARKETEDEWIKDLRQFSGQYDPDTLARLQDAPGSRSKVFVGLSRTKVMAAYSRLVDLLFQSGDSFFAVNPTPRPQINPIKRQEMQQMLVNNIVQLGQGQPEEVIRQVLAENEEAIRQGLQDQEDRLAMMASEEMQKDIEDQLIEENTEQKMKEAILEACIFGSGAIKSGTVKVDRVQSYQRVEDEMGRSTFAMVMQEQARPEIESVSIFDLYPDPYCTNLEDCAGMFRRHVLTRRQFRELSELPAFDSEIILSILKNNRGGNHEEQDHERTRRQIAGIQDHGDSRRYELLEFWGTIDGYDLKDVGVEL
;
A
#
# COMPACT_ATOMS: atom_id res chain seq x y z
N MET A 1 -28.10 18.97 -37.32
CA MET A 1 -28.13 20.02 -36.28
C MET A 1 -26.97 19.71 -35.37
N ALA A 2 -26.02 20.63 -35.30
CA ALA A 2 -24.61 20.39 -35.00
C ALA A 2 -24.35 19.95 -33.55
N MET A 3 -23.49 18.93 -33.40
CA MET A 3 -22.76 18.59 -32.18
C MET A 3 -21.27 18.92 -32.40
N ASP A 4 -21.02 20.12 -32.94
CA ASP A 4 -19.69 20.74 -33.03
C ASP A 4 -19.65 21.89 -32.01
N ALA A 5 -19.10 21.59 -30.84
CA ALA A 5 -18.63 22.46 -29.75
C ALA A 5 -18.71 21.57 -28.48
N VAL A 6 -17.64 21.01 -27.93
CA VAL A 6 -16.45 21.69 -27.39
C VAL A 6 -15.28 20.71 -27.47
N LEU A 7 -14.45 20.84 -28.51
CA LEU A 7 -13.04 20.47 -28.42
C LEU A 7 -12.34 21.77 -28.03
N GLN A 8 -12.15 22.00 -26.73
CA GLN A 8 -11.11 22.92 -26.31
C GLN A 8 -9.80 22.34 -26.84
N GLU A 9 -9.14 23.08 -27.74
CA GLU A 9 -7.76 22.81 -28.12
C GLU A 9 -6.92 22.84 -26.85
N VAL A 10 -6.61 21.66 -26.32
CA VAL A 10 -5.50 21.50 -25.38
C VAL A 10 -4.27 22.00 -26.13
N PRO A 11 -3.45 22.91 -25.57
CA PRO A 11 -2.21 23.34 -26.19
C PRO A 11 -1.45 22.09 -26.65
N GLY A 12 -0.96 22.12 -27.89
CA GLY A 12 -0.34 20.95 -28.51
C GLY A 12 0.81 20.43 -27.66
N PHE A 13 0.58 19.30 -26.98
CA PHE A 13 1.60 18.56 -26.25
C PHE A 13 2.71 18.17 -27.25
N ASP A 14 3.84 18.88 -27.20
CA ASP A 14 5.05 18.52 -27.95
C ASP A 14 5.97 17.71 -27.03
N PRO A 15 6.00 16.37 -27.15
CA PRO A 15 6.88 15.54 -26.32
C PRO A 15 8.38 15.78 -26.58
N GLU A 16 8.75 16.43 -27.71
CA GLU A 16 10.15 16.78 -27.99
C GLU A 16 10.56 18.11 -27.33
N ASN A 17 9.62 19.03 -27.10
CA ASN A 17 9.83 20.32 -26.43
C ASN A 17 8.76 20.62 -25.37
N PRO A 18 8.78 19.91 -24.23
CA PRO A 18 7.91 20.26 -23.11
C PRO A 18 8.29 21.66 -22.58
N ASP A 19 7.30 22.55 -22.44
CA ASP A 19 7.49 23.92 -21.93
C ASP A 19 7.95 23.90 -20.46
N GLY A 20 7.50 22.88 -19.70
CA GLY A 20 7.90 22.67 -18.30
C GLY A 20 7.41 23.79 -17.38
N SER A 21 6.50 24.64 -17.86
CA SER A 21 5.85 25.68 -17.08
C SER A 21 4.86 25.03 -16.11
N GLN A 22 5.14 25.14 -14.81
CA GLN A 22 4.17 24.85 -13.77
C GLN A 22 3.32 26.09 -13.49
N ASP A 23 2.05 25.89 -13.15
CA ASP A 23 1.21 26.95 -12.61
C ASP A 23 1.85 27.52 -11.33
N VAL A 24 1.92 28.85 -11.22
CA VAL A 24 2.56 29.58 -10.11
C VAL A 24 1.95 29.17 -8.76
N GLU A 25 0.67 28.87 -8.77
CA GLU A 25 -0.14 28.37 -7.66
C GLU A 25 0.33 26.99 -7.17
N MET A 26 0.56 26.05 -8.10
CA MET A 26 1.12 24.71 -7.80
C MET A 26 2.56 24.79 -7.27
N MET A 27 3.37 25.74 -7.77
CA MET A 27 4.71 25.98 -7.23
C MET A 27 4.70 26.43 -5.77
N GLY A 28 3.67 27.18 -5.36
CA GLY A 28 3.48 27.64 -3.98
C GLY A 28 3.27 26.47 -3.00
N LEU A 29 2.39 25.54 -3.35
CA LEU A 29 2.16 24.33 -2.55
C LEU A 29 3.40 23.43 -2.51
N GLY A 30 4.06 23.23 -3.65
CA GLY A 30 5.30 22.45 -3.71
C GLY A 30 6.39 23.00 -2.79
N SER A 31 6.51 24.34 -2.72
CA SER A 31 7.47 25.00 -1.82
C SER A 31 7.13 24.79 -0.34
N LYS A 32 5.84 24.86 0.03
CA LYS A 32 5.38 24.58 1.41
C LYS A 32 5.68 23.13 1.81
N LEU A 33 5.34 22.17 0.95
CA LEU A 33 5.60 20.75 1.19
C LEU A 33 7.10 20.45 1.25
N SER A 34 7.92 21.11 0.44
CA SER A 34 9.38 20.97 0.49
C SER A 34 9.98 21.48 1.81
N ALA A 35 9.45 22.59 2.34
CA ALA A 35 9.83 23.09 3.66
C ALA A 35 9.42 22.11 4.77
N LEU A 36 8.20 21.58 4.72
CA LEU A 36 7.71 20.57 5.68
C LEU A 36 8.55 19.29 5.64
N TYR A 37 8.90 18.81 4.45
CA TYR A 37 9.80 17.67 4.28
C TYR A 37 11.16 17.91 4.94
N SER A 38 11.70 19.12 4.80
CA SER A 38 12.99 19.48 5.41
C SER A 38 12.92 19.46 6.94
N GLU A 39 11.82 19.95 7.52
CA GLU A 39 11.56 19.84 8.96
C GLU A 39 11.51 18.38 9.44
N TYR A 40 10.76 17.53 8.74
CA TYR A 40 10.60 16.12 9.11
C TYR A 40 11.93 15.36 8.97
N LYS A 41 12.70 15.67 7.92
CA LYS A 41 14.03 15.14 7.70
C LYS A 41 15.00 15.51 8.81
N ASP A 42 14.99 16.77 9.24
CA ASP A 42 15.88 17.23 10.30
C ASP A 42 15.52 16.61 11.65
N ALA A 43 14.23 16.48 11.97
CA ALA A 43 13.76 15.86 13.20
C ALA A 43 14.11 14.35 13.29
N ARG A 44 14.10 13.64 12.15
CA ARG A 44 14.42 12.21 12.07
C ARG A 44 15.90 11.90 12.30
N LYS A 45 16.80 12.89 12.19
CA LYS A 45 18.24 12.67 12.10
C LYS A 45 18.82 11.87 13.28
N GLU A 46 18.34 12.12 14.49
CA GLU A 46 18.79 11.38 15.69
C GLU A 46 18.41 9.89 15.61
N THR A 47 17.16 9.59 15.23
CA THR A 47 16.68 8.21 15.03
C THR A 47 17.41 7.51 13.88
N GLU A 48 17.72 8.25 12.81
CA GLU A 48 18.48 7.74 11.68
C GLU A 48 19.90 7.30 12.09
N ASP A 49 20.58 8.07 12.95
CA ASP A 49 21.89 7.71 13.48
C ASP A 49 21.85 6.42 14.32
N GLU A 50 20.77 6.20 15.08
CA GLU A 50 20.52 4.95 15.80
C GLU A 50 20.36 3.76 14.84
N TRP A 51 19.55 3.90 13.79
CA TRP A 51 19.36 2.85 12.78
C TRP A 51 20.66 2.47 12.08
N ILE A 52 21.52 3.45 11.78
CA ILE A 52 22.83 3.21 11.18
C ILE A 52 23.75 2.44 12.13
N LYS A 53 23.72 2.75 13.42
CA LYS A 53 24.47 2.01 14.44
C LYS A 53 23.99 0.56 14.54
N ASP A 54 22.68 0.34 14.53
CA ASP A 54 22.10 -1.00 14.55
C ASP A 54 22.47 -1.78 13.28
N LEU A 55 22.45 -1.12 12.12
CA LEU A 55 22.88 -1.72 10.85
C LEU A 55 24.35 -2.17 10.89
N ARG A 56 25.24 -1.37 11.48
CA ARG A 56 26.66 -1.72 11.65
C ARG A 56 26.81 -2.94 12.54
N GLN A 57 26.12 -2.97 13.68
CA GLN A 57 26.17 -4.12 14.59
C GLN A 57 25.63 -5.39 13.93
N PHE A 58 24.52 -5.30 13.20
CA PHE A 58 23.97 -6.40 12.43
C PHE A 58 24.92 -6.87 11.32
N SER A 59 25.59 -5.94 10.65
CA SER A 59 26.61 -6.21 9.62
C SER A 59 27.96 -6.70 10.19
N GLY A 60 28.11 -6.74 11.52
CA GLY A 60 29.33 -7.20 12.16
C GLY A 60 30.48 -6.20 12.14
N GLN A 61 30.18 -4.90 12.06
CA GLN A 61 31.14 -3.82 11.94
C GLN A 61 31.14 -2.97 13.22
N TYR A 62 32.34 -2.59 13.67
CA TYR A 62 32.50 -1.65 14.78
C TYR A 62 32.22 -0.21 14.33
N ASP A 63 31.73 0.62 15.25
CA ASP A 63 31.64 2.06 15.02
C ASP A 63 33.02 2.68 14.74
N PRO A 64 33.10 3.75 13.92
CA PRO A 64 34.34 4.44 13.57
C PRO A 64 35.20 4.81 14.78
N ASP A 65 34.58 5.31 15.86
CA ASP A 65 35.30 5.68 17.09
C ASP A 65 35.91 4.47 17.80
N THR A 66 35.23 3.32 17.74
CA THR A 66 35.76 2.07 18.29
C THR A 66 36.87 1.51 17.40
N LEU A 67 36.73 1.61 16.08
CA LEU A 67 37.80 1.26 15.14
C LEU A 67 39.05 2.12 15.32
N ALA A 68 38.91 3.44 15.48
CA ALA A 68 40.01 4.36 15.73
C ALA A 68 40.76 3.99 17.02
N ARG A 69 40.03 3.78 18.13
CA ARG A 69 40.62 3.32 19.40
C ARG A 69 41.35 1.97 19.27
N LEU A 70 40.81 1.03 18.48
CA LEU A 70 41.44 -0.27 18.21
C LEU A 70 42.66 -0.17 17.28
N GLN A 71 42.76 0.88 16.47
CA GLN A 71 43.93 1.16 15.62
C GLN A 71 45.04 1.87 16.40
N ASP A 72 44.67 2.80 17.28
CA ASP A 72 45.60 3.60 18.08
C ASP A 72 46.19 2.86 19.28
N ALA A 73 45.55 1.78 19.75
CA ALA A 73 46.04 0.96 20.85
C ALA A 73 47.26 0.11 20.44
N PRO A 74 48.50 0.44 20.89
CA PRO A 74 49.69 -0.31 20.52
C PRO A 74 49.70 -1.63 21.31
N GLY A 75 49.58 -2.77 20.61
CA GLY A 75 49.72 -4.12 21.20
C GLY A 75 48.46 -4.98 21.26
N SER A 76 47.28 -4.42 20.97
CA SER A 76 46.04 -5.22 20.89
C SER A 76 45.95 -5.95 19.55
N ARG A 77 46.40 -7.21 19.52
CA ARG A 77 46.35 -8.07 18.32
C ARG A 77 44.94 -8.60 18.00
N SER A 78 44.02 -8.60 18.96
CA SER A 78 42.67 -9.13 18.77
C SER A 78 41.72 -8.01 18.32
N LYS A 79 41.28 -8.09 17.06
CA LYS A 79 40.27 -7.21 16.45
C LYS A 79 39.00 -7.98 16.07
N VAL A 80 38.70 -9.06 16.79
CA VAL A 80 37.56 -9.94 16.48
C VAL A 80 36.26 -9.22 16.83
N PHE A 81 35.33 -9.13 15.88
CA PHE A 81 33.95 -8.73 16.13
C PHE A 81 33.12 -9.96 16.45
N VAL A 82 32.42 -9.97 17.58
CA VAL A 82 31.53 -11.09 17.94
C VAL A 82 30.13 -10.77 17.43
N GLY A 83 29.71 -11.45 16.36
CA GLY A 83 28.43 -11.23 15.66
C GLY A 83 27.17 -11.71 16.41
N LEU A 84 27.08 -11.50 17.73
CA LEU A 84 25.92 -11.94 18.52
C LEU A 84 24.62 -11.28 18.07
N SER A 85 24.66 -9.99 17.72
CA SER A 85 23.47 -9.23 17.29
C SER A 85 22.81 -9.88 16.09
N ARG A 86 23.58 -10.20 15.02
CA ARG A 86 23.05 -10.88 13.84
C ARG A 86 22.41 -12.23 14.18
N THR A 87 23.04 -13.04 15.03
CA THR A 87 22.48 -14.33 15.44
C THR A 87 21.16 -14.17 16.20
N LYS A 88 21.07 -13.18 17.10
CA LYS A 88 19.84 -12.92 17.88
C LYS A 88 18.72 -12.33 17.03
N VAL A 89 19.03 -11.37 16.15
CA VAL A 89 18.08 -10.78 15.20
C VAL A 89 17.51 -11.86 14.29
N MET A 90 18.37 -12.71 13.69
CA MET A 90 17.89 -13.80 12.83
C MET A 90 17.07 -14.83 13.61
N ALA A 91 17.45 -15.15 14.84
CA ALA A 91 16.66 -16.06 15.68
C ALA A 91 15.28 -15.48 16.01
N ALA A 92 15.18 -14.18 16.32
CA ALA A 92 13.92 -13.49 16.57
C ALA A 92 13.06 -13.43 15.29
N TYR A 93 13.66 -13.03 14.17
CA TYR A 93 13.02 -12.99 12.86
C TYR A 93 12.43 -14.36 12.48
N SER A 94 13.22 -15.44 12.55
CA SER A 94 12.73 -16.78 12.25
C SER A 94 11.56 -17.19 13.14
N ARG A 95 11.61 -16.85 14.45
CA ARG A 95 10.51 -17.17 15.37
C ARG A 95 9.24 -16.39 15.06
N LEU A 96 9.35 -15.12 14.68
CA LEU A 96 8.21 -14.30 14.27
C LEU A 96 7.60 -14.83 12.98
N VAL A 97 8.43 -15.14 11.98
CA VAL A 97 7.96 -15.69 10.71
C VAL A 97 7.29 -17.05 10.89
N ASP A 98 7.90 -17.96 11.66
CA ASP A 98 7.33 -19.29 11.93
C ASP A 98 5.97 -19.20 12.66
N LEU A 99 5.80 -18.19 13.53
CA LEU A 99 4.56 -17.99 14.28
C LEU A 99 3.45 -17.38 13.42
N LEU A 100 3.79 -16.35 12.63
CA LEU A 100 2.85 -15.56 11.84
C LEU A 100 2.48 -16.22 10.50
N PHE A 101 3.41 -16.93 9.88
CA PHE A 101 3.25 -17.53 8.55
C PHE A 101 3.41 -19.05 8.62
N GLN A 102 2.45 -19.70 9.28
CA GLN A 102 2.41 -21.16 9.36
C GLN A 102 1.99 -21.75 8.01
N SER A 103 2.65 -22.84 7.60
CA SER A 103 2.34 -23.48 6.32
C SER A 103 0.93 -24.04 6.32
N GLY A 104 0.08 -23.54 5.42
CA GLY A 104 -1.28 -24.02 5.20
C GLY A 104 -2.36 -23.30 6.01
N ASP A 105 -2.01 -22.25 6.76
CA ASP A 105 -2.99 -21.39 7.43
C ASP A 105 -2.84 -19.93 6.97
N SER A 106 -3.96 -19.21 6.90
CA SER A 106 -3.97 -17.79 6.56
C SER A 106 -3.55 -16.96 7.78
N PHE A 107 -2.70 -15.95 7.57
CA PHE A 107 -2.30 -15.02 8.64
C PHE A 107 -3.40 -13.98 8.98
N PHE A 108 -4.54 -14.04 8.31
CA PHE A 108 -5.71 -13.19 8.53
C PHE A 108 -6.99 -14.04 8.50
N ALA A 109 -8.06 -13.54 9.12
CA ALA A 109 -9.37 -14.17 9.06
C ALA A 109 -10.46 -13.09 8.97
N VAL A 110 -11.44 -13.30 8.09
CA VAL A 110 -12.60 -12.44 7.99
C VAL A 110 -13.75 -13.12 8.71
N ASN A 111 -14.18 -12.54 9.82
CA ASN A 111 -15.28 -13.08 10.62
C ASN A 111 -16.49 -12.14 10.55
N PRO A 112 -17.72 -12.66 10.53
CA PRO A 112 -18.90 -11.83 10.60
C PRO A 112 -18.96 -11.10 11.95
N THR A 113 -19.52 -9.89 11.93
CA THR A 113 -19.77 -9.13 13.16
C THR A 113 -20.74 -9.91 14.07
N PRO A 114 -20.66 -9.77 15.41
CA PRO A 114 -21.55 -10.47 16.34
C PRO A 114 -23.05 -10.22 16.13
N ARG A 115 -23.41 -9.15 15.41
CA ARG A 115 -24.77 -8.88 14.95
C ARG A 115 -24.73 -8.44 13.48
N PRO A 116 -24.86 -9.38 12.53
CA PRO A 116 -24.79 -9.05 11.11
C PRO A 116 -25.90 -8.09 10.70
N GLN A 117 -25.54 -7.06 9.96
CA GLN A 117 -26.49 -6.15 9.34
C GLN A 117 -26.65 -6.51 7.87
N ILE A 118 -27.72 -7.24 7.55
CA ILE A 118 -28.05 -7.57 6.16
C ILE A 118 -28.88 -6.44 5.54
N ASN A 119 -28.71 -6.25 4.23
CA ASN A 119 -29.51 -5.31 3.45
C ASN A 119 -31.02 -5.51 3.73
N PRO A 120 -31.77 -4.44 4.04
CA PRO A 120 -33.18 -4.52 4.40
C PRO A 120 -34.06 -5.25 3.36
N ILE A 121 -33.71 -5.19 2.08
CA ILE A 121 -34.44 -5.89 1.01
C ILE A 121 -34.28 -7.41 1.14
N LYS A 122 -33.05 -7.89 1.30
CA LYS A 122 -32.77 -9.33 1.51
C LYS A 122 -33.42 -9.83 2.81
N ARG A 123 -33.42 -9.01 3.87
CA ARG A 123 -34.13 -9.33 5.13
C ARG A 123 -35.63 -9.49 4.91
N GLN A 124 -36.25 -8.61 4.13
CA GLN A 124 -37.69 -8.67 3.83
C GLN A 124 -38.05 -9.89 2.97
N GLU A 125 -37.20 -10.26 2.01
CA GLU A 125 -37.34 -11.48 1.22
C GLU A 125 -37.23 -12.74 2.09
N MET A 126 -36.26 -12.81 3.00
CA MET A 126 -36.12 -13.92 3.95
C MET A 126 -37.32 -14.04 4.88
N GLN A 127 -37.83 -12.91 5.39
CA GLN A 127 -39.06 -12.88 6.19
C GLN A 127 -40.27 -13.40 5.41
N GLN A 128 -40.45 -12.99 4.15
CA GLN A 128 -41.52 -13.50 3.29
C GLN A 128 -41.39 -15.00 3.03
N MET A 129 -40.17 -15.51 2.78
CA MET A 129 -39.95 -16.96 2.61
C MET A 129 -40.30 -17.74 3.88
N LEU A 130 -39.91 -17.26 5.06
CA LEU A 130 -40.22 -17.94 6.32
C LEU A 130 -41.73 -17.98 6.59
N VAL A 131 -42.42 -16.85 6.39
CA VAL A 131 -43.88 -16.75 6.53
C VAL A 131 -44.58 -17.67 5.53
N ASN A 132 -44.14 -17.69 4.27
CA ASN A 132 -44.70 -18.57 3.24
C ASN A 132 -44.50 -20.06 3.55
N ASN A 133 -43.33 -20.44 4.09
CA ASN A 133 -43.08 -21.83 4.53
C ASN A 133 -44.03 -22.26 5.65
N ILE A 134 -44.27 -21.39 6.62
CA ILE A 134 -45.19 -21.66 7.74
C ILE A 134 -46.64 -21.77 7.25
N VAL A 135 -47.05 -20.90 6.34
CA VAL A 135 -48.38 -20.95 5.70
C VAL A 135 -48.54 -22.22 4.86
N GLN A 136 -47.49 -22.70 4.18
CA GLN A 136 -47.51 -23.97 3.45
C GLN A 136 -47.56 -25.19 4.37
N LEU A 137 -46.81 -25.19 5.48
CA LEU A 137 -46.86 -26.24 6.51
C LEU A 137 -48.25 -26.34 7.17
N GLY A 138 -49.00 -25.24 7.20
CA GLY A 138 -50.38 -25.16 7.71
C GLY A 138 -51.48 -25.50 6.70
N GLN A 139 -51.16 -26.02 5.51
CA GLN A 139 -52.17 -26.33 4.49
C GLN A 139 -53.23 -27.31 5.03
N GLY A 140 -54.47 -26.82 5.15
CA GLY A 140 -55.65 -27.58 5.58
C GLY A 140 -56.35 -27.06 6.84
N GLN A 141 -55.85 -26.00 7.48
CA GLN A 141 -56.46 -25.40 8.68
C GLN A 141 -57.10 -24.03 8.44
N PRO A 142 -58.13 -23.63 9.24
CA PRO A 142 -58.77 -22.32 9.13
C PRO A 142 -57.79 -21.16 9.38
N GLU A 143 -58.04 -20.01 8.75
CA GLU A 143 -57.18 -18.81 8.78
C GLU A 143 -56.88 -18.28 10.19
N GLU A 144 -57.80 -18.47 11.14
CA GLU A 144 -57.62 -18.12 12.56
C GLU A 144 -56.58 -19.01 13.27
N VAL A 145 -56.53 -20.30 12.93
CA VAL A 145 -55.60 -21.24 13.57
C VAL A 145 -54.18 -20.99 13.07
N ILE A 146 -54.02 -20.61 11.81
CA ILE A 146 -52.73 -20.21 11.22
C ILE A 146 -52.18 -18.95 11.91
N ARG A 147 -53.03 -17.97 12.24
CA ARG A 147 -52.62 -16.77 12.99
C ARG A 147 -52.19 -17.08 14.42
N GLN A 148 -52.88 -17.98 15.10
CA GLN A 148 -52.48 -18.42 16.45
C GLN A 148 -51.14 -19.17 16.42
N VAL A 149 -50.95 -20.08 15.46
CA VAL A 149 -49.70 -20.82 15.29
C VAL A 149 -48.53 -19.90 14.94
N LEU A 150 -48.74 -18.82 14.17
CA LEU A 150 -47.70 -17.83 13.89
C LEU A 150 -47.30 -17.03 15.13
N ALA A 151 -48.27 -16.63 15.96
CA ALA A 151 -48.03 -15.87 17.18
C ALA A 151 -47.35 -16.72 18.26
N GLU A 152 -47.70 -18.01 18.38
CA GLU A 152 -47.05 -18.94 19.30
C GLU A 152 -45.61 -19.30 18.87
N ASN A 153 -45.33 -19.26 17.57
CA ASN A 153 -44.00 -19.53 17.02
C ASN A 153 -43.18 -18.26 16.71
N GLU A 154 -43.61 -17.09 17.16
CA GLU A 154 -42.97 -15.81 16.82
C GLU A 154 -41.50 -15.75 17.31
N GLU A 155 -41.20 -16.32 18.47
CA GLU A 155 -39.83 -16.45 18.98
C GLU A 155 -38.98 -17.42 18.13
N ALA A 156 -39.57 -18.53 17.68
CA ALA A 156 -38.90 -19.49 16.80
C ALA A 156 -38.63 -18.92 15.41
N ILE A 157 -39.53 -18.09 14.88
CA ILE A 157 -39.36 -17.33 13.64
C ILE A 157 -38.22 -16.33 13.77
N ARG A 158 -38.15 -15.62 14.91
CA ARG A 158 -37.08 -14.65 15.18
C ARG A 158 -35.72 -15.33 15.29
N GLN A 159 -35.63 -16.44 16.01
CA GLN A 159 -34.41 -17.24 16.11
C GLN A 159 -34.01 -17.83 14.75
N GLY A 160 -34.96 -18.41 14.01
CA GLY A 160 -34.69 -18.97 12.69
C GLY A 160 -34.26 -17.92 11.66
N LEU A 161 -34.80 -16.70 11.74
CA LEU A 161 -34.34 -15.58 10.92
C LEU A 161 -32.91 -15.21 11.32
N GLN A 162 -32.63 -15.04 12.61
CA GLN A 162 -31.30 -14.68 13.10
C GLN A 162 -30.24 -15.74 12.72
N ASP A 163 -30.56 -17.03 12.85
CA ASP A 163 -29.68 -18.13 12.41
C ASP A 163 -29.40 -18.09 10.90
N GLN A 164 -30.40 -17.72 10.09
CA GLN A 164 -30.22 -17.54 8.65
C GLN A 164 -29.38 -16.30 8.32
N GLU A 165 -29.57 -15.21 9.07
CA GLU A 165 -28.75 -14.01 8.93
C GLU A 165 -27.28 -14.30 9.25
N ASP A 166 -27.03 -15.03 10.34
CA ASP A 166 -25.68 -15.43 10.76
C ASP A 166 -25.02 -16.35 9.73
N ARG A 167 -25.75 -17.33 9.18
CA ARG A 167 -25.24 -18.20 8.12
C ARG A 167 -24.90 -17.45 6.85
N LEU A 168 -25.75 -16.51 6.43
CA LEU A 168 -25.51 -15.72 5.22
C LEU A 168 -24.28 -14.82 5.41
N ALA A 169 -24.13 -14.21 6.59
CA ALA A 169 -22.96 -13.42 6.93
C ALA A 169 -21.68 -14.26 6.98
N MET A 170 -21.77 -15.50 7.47
CA MET A 170 -20.66 -16.45 7.47
C MET A 170 -20.22 -16.81 6.04
N MET A 171 -21.17 -17.18 5.17
CA MET A 171 -20.88 -17.46 3.77
C MET A 171 -20.25 -16.27 3.04
N ALA A 172 -20.78 -15.06 3.26
CA ALA A 172 -20.22 -13.84 2.67
C ALA A 172 -18.80 -13.53 3.19
N SER A 173 -18.53 -13.83 4.46
CA SER A 173 -17.19 -13.65 5.05
C SER A 173 -16.19 -14.65 4.47
N GLU A 174 -16.61 -15.90 4.25
CA GLU A 174 -15.79 -16.94 3.61
C GLU A 174 -15.47 -16.61 2.14
N GLU A 175 -16.45 -16.08 1.38
CA GLU A 175 -16.22 -15.62 0.01
C GLU A 175 -15.24 -14.44 -0.02
N MET A 176 -15.47 -13.44 0.84
CA MET A 176 -14.57 -12.28 0.95
C MET A 176 -13.15 -12.69 1.36
N GLN A 177 -13.01 -13.66 2.27
CA GLN A 177 -11.70 -14.16 2.68
C GLN A 177 -10.95 -14.78 1.50
N LYS A 178 -11.61 -15.57 0.65
CA LYS A 178 -10.99 -16.16 -0.55
C LYS A 178 -10.57 -15.09 -1.56
N ASP A 179 -11.41 -14.08 -1.79
CA ASP A 179 -11.09 -12.99 -2.71
C ASP A 179 -9.88 -12.18 -2.23
N ILE A 180 -9.79 -11.91 -0.92
CA ILE A 180 -8.63 -11.24 -0.33
C ILE A 180 -7.39 -12.14 -0.41
N GLU A 181 -7.52 -13.44 -0.11
CA GLU A 181 -6.39 -14.38 -0.16
C GLU A 181 -5.80 -14.47 -1.57
N ASP A 182 -6.63 -14.52 -2.61
CA ASP A 182 -6.20 -14.52 -4.02
C ASP A 182 -5.39 -13.26 -4.35
N GLN A 183 -5.90 -12.08 -3.95
CA GLN A 183 -5.20 -10.80 -4.16
C GLN A 183 -3.86 -10.74 -3.41
N LEU A 184 -3.80 -11.25 -2.18
CA LEU A 184 -2.58 -11.21 -1.36
C LEU A 184 -1.49 -12.15 -1.90
N ILE A 185 -1.89 -13.32 -2.43
CA ILE A 185 -0.98 -14.29 -3.07
C ILE A 185 -0.40 -13.70 -4.35
N GLU A 186 -1.24 -13.10 -5.20
CA GLU A 186 -0.81 -12.51 -6.47
C GLU A 186 0.21 -11.38 -6.26
N GLU A 187 0.00 -10.56 -5.24
CA GLU A 187 0.92 -9.47 -4.86
C GLU A 187 2.15 -9.92 -4.06
N ASN A 188 2.33 -11.22 -3.82
CA ASN A 188 3.42 -11.78 -3.02
C ASN A 188 3.57 -11.09 -1.65
N THR A 189 2.43 -10.86 -0.98
CA THR A 189 2.36 -10.07 0.25
C THR A 189 3.16 -10.67 1.39
N GLU A 190 3.19 -12.00 1.49
CA GLU A 190 3.96 -12.71 2.52
C GLU A 190 5.46 -12.34 2.47
N GLN A 191 6.04 -12.26 1.27
CA GLN A 191 7.43 -11.86 1.10
C GLN A 191 7.66 -10.40 1.50
N LYS A 192 6.76 -9.50 1.07
CA LYS A 192 6.82 -8.07 1.42
C LYS A 192 6.68 -7.86 2.93
N MET A 193 5.81 -8.61 3.60
CA MET A 193 5.68 -8.60 5.05
C MET A 193 6.92 -9.13 5.77
N LYS A 194 7.52 -10.22 5.27
CA LYS A 194 8.78 -10.75 5.81
C LYS A 194 9.92 -9.74 5.73
N GLU A 195 10.01 -8.97 4.65
CA GLU A 195 10.99 -7.88 4.51
C GLU A 195 10.79 -6.79 5.57
N ALA A 196 9.54 -6.34 5.77
CA ALA A 196 9.22 -5.35 6.79
C ALA A 196 9.48 -5.86 8.22
N ILE A 197 9.17 -7.14 8.51
CA ILE A 197 9.46 -7.77 9.81
C ILE A 197 10.96 -7.86 10.05
N LEU A 198 11.75 -8.15 9.01
CA LEU A 198 13.22 -8.17 9.13
C LEU A 198 13.75 -6.79 9.47
N GLU A 199 13.30 -5.72 8.80
CA GLU A 199 13.66 -4.35 9.16
C GLU A 199 13.24 -4.02 10.60
N ALA A 200 12.04 -4.42 11.01
CA ALA A 200 11.58 -4.26 12.40
C ALA A 200 12.47 -4.97 13.42
N CYS A 201 13.01 -6.14 13.09
CA CYS A 201 13.94 -6.85 13.96
C CYS A 201 15.33 -6.22 14.02
N ILE A 202 15.75 -5.49 12.98
CA ILE A 202 17.07 -4.84 12.93
C ILE A 202 17.00 -3.45 13.59
N PHE A 203 16.02 -2.64 13.22
CA PHE A 203 15.94 -1.22 13.55
C PHE A 203 14.87 -0.90 14.61
N GLY A 204 14.06 -1.89 15.00
CA GLY A 204 12.91 -1.71 15.88
C GLY A 204 11.63 -1.24 15.17
N SER A 205 11.70 -0.89 13.89
CA SER A 205 10.54 -0.45 13.09
C SER A 205 10.61 -1.01 11.66
N GLY A 206 9.45 -1.29 11.09
CA GLY A 206 9.30 -1.74 9.70
C GLY A 206 7.99 -1.21 9.15
N ALA A 207 7.95 -0.93 7.85
CA ALA A 207 6.80 -0.29 7.22
C ALA A 207 6.32 -1.06 5.99
N ILE A 208 5.00 -1.07 5.82
CA ILE A 208 4.32 -1.63 4.66
C ILE A 208 3.34 -0.58 4.18
N LYS A 209 3.40 -0.27 2.89
CA LYS A 209 2.41 0.54 2.22
C LYS A 209 1.36 -0.40 1.62
N SER A 210 0.10 -0.13 1.91
CA SER A 210 -1.05 -0.89 1.39
C SER A 210 -2.20 0.09 1.18
N GLY A 211 -3.15 -0.27 0.31
CA GLY A 211 -4.33 0.56 0.02
C GLY A 211 -4.20 1.49 -1.18
N THR A 212 -3.06 1.47 -1.89
CA THR A 212 -2.98 2.01 -3.25
C THR A 212 -3.61 1.02 -4.22
N VAL A 213 -4.33 1.52 -5.23
CA VAL A 213 -4.94 0.68 -6.25
C VAL A 213 -4.12 0.81 -7.52
N LYS A 214 -3.68 -0.34 -8.03
CA LYS A 214 -3.07 -0.44 -9.34
C LYS A 214 -4.10 -0.96 -10.33
N VAL A 215 -4.22 -0.27 -11.46
CA VAL A 215 -5.01 -0.77 -12.59
C VAL A 215 -4.11 -1.70 -13.38
N ASP A 216 -4.32 -3.00 -13.23
CA ASP A 216 -3.59 -4.01 -13.98
C ASP A 216 -4.39 -4.44 -15.22
N ARG A 217 -3.68 -4.81 -16.28
CA ARG A 217 -4.26 -5.24 -17.56
C ARG A 217 -4.11 -6.74 -17.67
N VAL A 218 -5.16 -7.47 -17.27
CA VAL A 218 -5.19 -8.92 -17.34
C VAL A 218 -5.63 -9.36 -18.73
N GLN A 219 -4.87 -10.28 -19.33
CA GLN A 219 -5.22 -10.92 -20.59
C GLN A 219 -6.20 -12.06 -20.33
N SER A 220 -7.45 -11.87 -20.74
CA SER A 220 -8.47 -12.92 -20.74
C SER A 220 -8.65 -13.47 -22.15
N TYR A 221 -8.71 -14.79 -22.31
CA TYR A 221 -9.05 -15.40 -23.58
C TYR A 221 -10.55 -15.71 -23.61
N GLN A 222 -11.28 -15.01 -24.47
CA GLN A 222 -12.70 -15.28 -24.69
C GLN A 222 -12.87 -16.09 -25.98
N ARG A 223 -13.73 -17.11 -25.93
CA ARG A 223 -14.10 -17.85 -27.13
C ARG A 223 -15.09 -17.01 -27.93
N VAL A 224 -14.67 -16.56 -29.11
CA VAL A 224 -15.52 -15.81 -30.05
C VAL A 224 -15.85 -16.74 -31.21
N GLU A 225 -17.13 -16.84 -31.55
CA GLU A 225 -17.59 -17.60 -32.71
C GLU A 225 -17.67 -16.66 -33.92
N ASP A 226 -16.90 -16.97 -34.96
CA ASP A 226 -17.06 -16.31 -36.26
C ASP A 226 -18.44 -16.66 -36.86
N GLU A 227 -18.96 -15.82 -37.78
CA GLU A 227 -20.22 -16.05 -38.51
C GLU A 227 -20.29 -17.40 -39.26
N MET A 228 -19.17 -18.11 -39.40
CA MET A 228 -19.06 -19.46 -39.99
C MET A 228 -18.99 -20.61 -38.96
N GLY A 229 -19.27 -20.35 -37.67
CA GLY A 229 -19.34 -21.39 -36.63
C GLY A 229 -17.99 -21.99 -36.23
N ARG A 230 -16.88 -21.29 -36.50
CA ARG A 230 -15.54 -21.68 -36.02
C ARG A 230 -15.23 -20.88 -34.76
N SER A 231 -14.86 -21.59 -33.70
CA SER A 231 -14.46 -20.99 -32.42
C SER A 231 -13.00 -20.54 -32.48
N THR A 232 -12.78 -19.22 -32.49
CA THR A 232 -11.45 -18.62 -32.36
C THR A 232 -11.32 -18.05 -30.95
N PHE A 233 -10.18 -18.24 -30.29
CA PHE A 233 -9.89 -17.59 -29.02
C PHE A 233 -9.42 -16.16 -29.32
N ALA A 234 -10.21 -15.17 -28.90
CA ALA A 234 -9.81 -13.76 -28.96
C ALA A 234 -9.24 -13.36 -27.60
N MET A 235 -8.08 -12.69 -27.62
CA MET A 235 -7.49 -12.11 -26.42
C MET A 235 -8.19 -10.78 -26.14
N VAL A 236 -8.88 -10.69 -25.00
CA VAL A 236 -9.53 -9.50 -24.49
C VAL A 236 -8.70 -8.98 -23.32
N MET A 237 -8.26 -7.72 -23.40
CA MET A 237 -7.63 -7.04 -22.28
C MET A 237 -8.72 -6.53 -21.35
N GLN A 238 -8.74 -7.02 -20.12
CA GLN A 238 -9.65 -6.53 -19.08
C GLN A 238 -8.84 -5.74 -18.05
N GLU A 239 -9.22 -4.49 -17.85
CA GLU A 239 -8.63 -3.64 -16.80
C GLU A 239 -9.27 -4.03 -15.46
N GLN A 240 -8.45 -4.49 -14.52
CA GLN A 240 -8.90 -4.82 -13.17
C GLN A 240 -8.14 -3.97 -12.16
N ALA A 241 -8.88 -3.23 -11.34
CA ALA A 241 -8.35 -2.52 -10.19
C ALA A 241 -8.00 -3.52 -9.09
N ARG A 242 -6.73 -3.55 -8.66
CA ARG A 242 -6.22 -4.46 -7.63
C ARG A 242 -5.48 -3.68 -6.54
N PRO A 243 -5.51 -4.13 -5.27
CA PRO A 243 -4.72 -3.50 -4.23
C PRO A 243 -3.24 -3.77 -4.46
N GLU A 244 -2.42 -2.73 -4.40
CA GLU A 244 -0.97 -2.83 -4.43
C GLU A 244 -0.44 -2.74 -3.00
N ILE A 245 0.41 -3.71 -2.65
CA ILE A 245 1.11 -3.75 -1.37
C ILE A 245 2.60 -3.61 -1.66
N GLU A 246 3.31 -2.81 -0.88
CA GLU A 246 4.76 -2.63 -1.03
C GLU A 246 5.44 -2.66 0.34
N SER A 247 6.57 -3.36 0.45
CA SER A 247 7.49 -3.19 1.57
C SER A 247 8.22 -1.86 1.39
N VAL A 248 8.20 -1.00 2.41
CA VAL A 248 8.87 0.30 2.37
C VAL A 248 9.97 0.33 3.41
N SER A 249 11.18 0.70 2.99
CA SER A 249 12.29 0.83 3.92
C SER A 249 12.08 2.03 4.83
N ILE A 250 12.35 1.87 6.13
CA ILE A 250 12.20 2.98 7.10
C ILE A 250 13.09 4.18 6.78
N PHE A 251 14.22 3.97 6.09
CA PHE A 251 15.12 5.04 5.66
C PHE A 251 14.48 5.97 4.62
N ASP A 252 13.49 5.48 3.90
CA ASP A 252 12.79 6.22 2.85
C ASP A 252 11.53 6.92 3.40
N LEU A 253 11.17 6.71 4.67
CA LEU A 253 9.98 7.26 5.32
C LEU A 253 10.29 8.39 6.30
N TYR A 254 9.53 9.46 6.20
CA TYR A 254 9.66 10.68 6.99
C TYR A 254 8.29 11.00 7.61
N PRO A 255 7.95 10.40 8.75
CA PRO A 255 6.71 10.70 9.46
C PRO A 255 6.76 12.07 10.14
N ASP A 256 5.59 12.61 10.46
CA ASP A 256 5.46 13.78 11.32
C ASP A 256 6.16 13.55 12.68
N PRO A 257 7.13 14.40 13.07
CA PRO A 257 7.86 14.22 14.32
C PRO A 257 7.01 14.49 15.58
N TYR A 258 5.87 15.16 15.45
CA TYR A 258 5.01 15.50 16.58
C TYR A 258 3.94 14.45 16.85
N CYS A 259 3.78 13.46 15.96
CA CYS A 259 2.79 12.41 16.14
C CYS A 259 3.27 11.33 17.11
N THR A 260 2.39 10.87 18.01
CA THR A 260 2.65 9.72 18.87
C THR A 260 2.05 8.42 18.33
N ASN A 261 1.02 8.55 17.48
CA ASN A 261 0.32 7.44 16.83
C ASN A 261 0.14 7.76 15.34
N LEU A 262 -0.01 6.72 14.52
CA LEU A 262 -0.22 6.89 13.08
C LEU A 262 -1.55 7.57 12.73
N GLU A 263 -2.60 7.38 13.55
CA GLU A 263 -3.91 8.01 13.35
C GLU A 263 -3.89 9.53 13.59
N ASP A 264 -3.00 9.99 14.48
CA ASP A 264 -2.83 11.41 14.84
C ASP A 264 -1.77 12.10 13.98
N CYS A 265 -1.26 11.42 12.95
CA CYS A 265 -0.19 11.92 12.08
C CYS A 265 -0.74 12.95 11.09
N ALA A 266 -0.20 14.18 11.11
CA ALA A 266 -0.63 15.23 10.18
C ALA A 266 -0.27 14.88 8.73
N GLY A 267 0.88 14.22 8.56
CA GLY A 267 1.29 13.66 7.30
C GLY A 267 2.64 12.93 7.37
N MET A 268 2.98 12.25 6.29
CA MET A 268 4.20 11.46 6.14
C MET A 268 4.71 11.60 4.71
N PHE A 269 6.02 11.73 4.56
CA PHE A 269 6.65 11.67 3.24
C PHE A 269 7.29 10.30 3.01
N ARG A 270 7.15 9.80 1.79
CA ARG A 270 7.96 8.71 1.26
C ARG A 270 8.86 9.25 0.16
N ARG A 271 10.14 8.95 0.27
CA ARG A 271 11.15 9.30 -0.73
C ARG A 271 11.38 8.14 -1.67
N HIS A 272 11.25 8.38 -2.96
CA HIS A 272 11.49 7.40 -4.02
C HIS A 272 12.74 7.76 -4.80
N VAL A 273 13.64 6.78 -4.94
CA VAL A 273 14.89 6.93 -5.70
C VAL A 273 14.82 6.08 -6.97
N LEU A 274 14.28 6.69 -8.03
CA LEU A 274 13.86 6.03 -9.26
C LEU A 274 14.94 6.07 -10.34
N THR A 275 14.95 5.06 -11.19
CA THR A 275 15.74 5.09 -12.43
C THR A 275 15.09 6.01 -13.47
N ARG A 276 15.86 6.46 -14.47
CA ARG A 276 15.34 7.26 -15.58
C ARG A 276 14.14 6.61 -16.29
N ARG A 277 14.15 5.28 -16.39
CA ARG A 277 13.06 4.52 -17.01
C ARG A 277 11.79 4.60 -16.15
N GLN A 278 11.90 4.27 -14.87
CA GLN A 278 10.77 4.32 -13.94
C GLN A 278 10.19 5.74 -13.83
N PHE A 279 11.04 6.76 -13.77
CA PHE A 279 10.58 8.15 -13.73
C PHE A 279 9.85 8.57 -15.03
N ARG A 280 10.22 7.98 -16.18
CA ARG A 280 9.48 8.19 -17.44
C ARG A 280 8.14 7.44 -17.46
N GLU A 281 8.08 6.24 -16.93
CA GLU A 281 6.82 5.47 -16.85
C GLU A 281 5.75 6.25 -16.07
N LEU A 282 6.14 7.12 -15.13
CA LEU A 282 5.22 8.04 -14.45
C LEU A 282 4.51 9.01 -15.41
N SER A 283 5.11 9.43 -16.52
CA SER A 283 4.44 10.32 -17.49
C SER A 283 3.30 9.64 -18.26
N GLU A 284 3.23 8.31 -18.20
CA GLU A 284 2.14 7.53 -18.83
C GLU A 284 0.94 7.39 -17.89
N LEU A 285 1.09 7.72 -16.61
CA LEU A 285 0.02 7.62 -15.62
C LEU A 285 -0.84 8.90 -15.61
N PRO A 286 -2.18 8.77 -15.56
CA PRO A 286 -3.09 9.92 -15.68
C PRO A 286 -3.04 10.89 -14.49
N ALA A 287 -2.49 10.47 -13.36
CA ALA A 287 -2.37 11.30 -12.15
C ALA A 287 -1.14 12.24 -12.16
N PHE A 288 -0.27 12.11 -13.17
CA PHE A 288 0.98 12.85 -13.26
C PHE A 288 0.97 13.80 -14.46
N ASP A 289 1.62 14.94 -14.30
CA ASP A 289 1.85 15.87 -15.40
C ASP A 289 3.01 15.37 -16.27
N SER A 290 2.66 14.93 -17.47
CA SER A 290 3.60 14.37 -18.44
C SER A 290 4.59 15.40 -18.97
N GLU A 291 4.20 16.67 -19.13
CA GLU A 291 5.08 17.73 -19.61
C GLU A 291 6.17 18.06 -18.59
N ILE A 292 5.79 18.18 -17.31
CA ILE A 292 6.74 18.45 -16.22
C ILE A 292 7.74 17.31 -16.11
N ILE A 293 7.30 16.06 -16.10
CA ILE A 293 8.18 14.89 -16.01
C ILE A 293 9.17 14.85 -17.19
N LEU A 294 8.68 15.04 -18.41
CA LEU A 294 9.53 15.05 -19.60
C LEU A 294 10.51 16.23 -19.60
N SER A 295 10.11 17.40 -19.10
CA SER A 295 10.98 18.57 -18.95
C SER A 295 12.12 18.30 -17.95
N ILE A 296 11.83 17.67 -16.81
CA ILE A 296 12.83 17.27 -15.80
C ILE A 296 13.80 16.24 -16.41
N LEU A 297 13.29 15.28 -17.18
CA LEU A 297 14.10 14.29 -17.88
C LEU A 297 14.99 14.91 -18.96
N LYS A 298 14.57 16.01 -19.59
CA LYS A 298 15.32 16.74 -20.62
C LYS A 298 16.41 17.61 -19.99
N ASN A 299 16.06 18.37 -18.95
CA ASN A 299 16.95 19.30 -18.26
C ASN A 299 17.99 18.59 -17.39
N ASN A 300 17.59 17.55 -16.66
CA ASN A 300 18.45 16.82 -15.74
C ASN A 300 18.85 15.46 -16.32
N ARG A 301 19.65 15.45 -17.40
CA ARG A 301 20.12 14.19 -18.04
C ARG A 301 20.95 13.30 -17.10
N GLY A 302 21.62 13.90 -16.12
CA GLY A 302 22.45 13.22 -15.12
C GLY A 302 21.70 12.75 -13.87
N GLY A 303 20.37 12.92 -13.81
CA GLY A 303 19.58 12.72 -12.59
C GLY A 303 19.53 13.97 -11.70
N ASN A 304 18.55 14.03 -10.80
CA ASN A 304 18.38 15.09 -9.80
C ASN A 304 18.49 14.55 -8.35
N HIS A 305 18.86 13.28 -8.19
CA HIS A 305 18.96 12.64 -6.89
C HIS A 305 20.17 13.15 -6.09
N GLU A 306 19.92 13.72 -4.92
CA GLU A 306 20.95 14.07 -3.95
C GLU A 306 21.15 12.94 -2.94
N GLU A 307 22.36 12.37 -2.90
CA GLU A 307 22.68 11.30 -1.96
C GLU A 307 22.71 11.80 -0.52
N GLN A 308 21.90 11.19 0.34
CA GLN A 308 21.82 11.50 1.76
C GLN A 308 22.91 10.77 2.57
N ASP A 309 23.17 11.27 3.78
CA ASP A 309 24.23 10.75 4.65
C ASP A 309 24.03 9.28 5.04
N HIS A 310 22.79 8.87 5.36
CA HIS A 310 22.47 7.47 5.63
C HIS A 310 22.69 6.57 4.41
N GLU A 311 22.36 7.01 3.20
CA GLU A 311 22.57 6.20 2.00
C GLU A 311 24.04 5.92 1.77
N ARG A 312 24.88 6.96 1.88
CA ARG A 312 26.33 6.83 1.76
C ARG A 312 26.87 5.87 2.80
N THR A 313 26.41 6.01 4.04
CA THR A 313 26.85 5.13 5.13
C THR A 313 26.39 3.69 4.92
N ARG A 314 25.15 3.47 4.47
CA ARG A 314 24.62 2.14 4.12
C ARG A 314 25.43 1.49 2.99
N ARG A 315 25.80 2.23 1.94
CA ARG A 315 26.66 1.73 0.85
C ARG A 315 28.04 1.34 1.36
N GLN A 316 28.64 2.17 2.23
CA GLN A 316 29.92 1.87 2.86
C GLN A 316 29.86 0.59 3.72
N ILE A 317 28.80 0.43 4.52
CA ILE A 317 28.57 -0.78 5.33
C ILE A 317 28.42 -2.01 4.43
N ALA A 318 27.73 -1.89 3.28
CA ALA A 318 27.61 -2.97 2.30
C ALA A 318 28.93 -3.30 1.56
N GLY A 319 29.98 -2.50 1.75
CA GLY A 319 31.27 -2.68 1.06
C GLY A 319 31.23 -2.26 -0.42
N ILE A 320 30.22 -1.50 -0.83
CA ILE A 320 30.07 -1.02 -2.21
C ILE A 320 30.82 0.30 -2.33
N GLN A 321 31.94 0.28 -3.06
CA GLN A 321 32.66 1.49 -3.45
C GLN A 321 32.23 1.86 -4.86
N ASP A 322 31.37 2.88 -4.96
CA ASP A 322 31.03 3.47 -6.24
C ASP A 322 31.47 4.94 -6.26
N HIS A 323 32.08 5.35 -7.35
CA HIS A 323 32.58 6.70 -7.61
C HIS A 323 31.75 7.42 -8.68
N GLY A 324 30.66 6.81 -9.15
CA GLY A 324 29.77 7.38 -10.17
C GLY A 324 28.60 8.17 -9.61
N ASP A 325 28.13 9.15 -10.39
CA ASP A 325 26.82 9.77 -10.16
C ASP A 325 25.71 8.72 -10.26
N SER A 326 24.77 8.74 -9.31
CA SER A 326 23.66 7.79 -9.22
C SER A 326 22.82 7.73 -10.51
N ARG A 327 22.75 8.84 -11.28
CA ARG A 327 21.88 8.99 -12.48
C ARG A 327 20.41 8.66 -12.21
N ARG A 328 19.99 8.83 -10.96
CA ARG A 328 18.65 8.57 -10.47
C ARG A 328 17.86 9.86 -10.31
N TYR A 329 16.56 9.68 -10.23
CA TYR A 329 15.61 10.74 -9.98
C TYR A 329 15.01 10.58 -8.60
N GLU A 330 14.84 11.71 -7.94
CA GLU A 330 14.18 11.78 -6.64
C GLU A 330 12.73 12.24 -6.83
N LEU A 331 11.81 11.51 -6.20
CA LEU A 331 10.40 11.84 -6.11
C LEU A 331 9.98 11.79 -4.63
N LEU A 332 9.35 12.84 -4.15
CA LEU A 332 8.76 12.89 -2.81
C LEU A 332 7.25 12.68 -2.94
N GLU A 333 6.74 11.69 -2.21
CA GLU A 333 5.33 11.36 -2.14
C GLU A 333 4.81 11.75 -0.75
N PHE A 334 3.86 12.69 -0.69
CA PHE A 334 3.27 13.15 0.57
C PHE A 334 1.93 12.46 0.83
N TRP A 335 1.76 11.94 2.04
CA TRP A 335 0.54 11.33 2.56
C TRP A 335 0.08 12.10 3.77
N GLY A 336 -0.99 12.89 3.68
CA GLY A 336 -1.42 13.67 4.83
C GLY A 336 -2.61 14.57 4.53
N THR A 337 -2.93 15.39 5.51
CA THR A 337 -3.96 16.41 5.38
C THR A 337 -3.34 17.71 4.88
N ILE A 338 -4.04 18.39 3.98
CA ILE A 338 -3.69 19.73 3.48
C ILE A 338 -4.85 20.65 3.83
N ASP A 339 -4.56 21.87 4.26
CA ASP A 339 -5.60 22.85 4.58
C ASP A 339 -6.40 23.21 3.33
N GLY A 340 -7.72 23.32 3.46
CA GLY A 340 -8.60 23.73 2.37
C GLY A 340 -8.32 25.15 1.89
N TYR A 341 -7.77 26.02 2.73
CA TYR A 341 -7.29 27.34 2.30
C TYR A 341 -6.08 27.22 1.37
N ASP A 342 -5.14 26.33 1.69
CA ASP A 342 -3.97 26.07 0.83
C ASP A 342 -4.40 25.49 -0.52
N LEU A 343 -5.44 24.66 -0.57
CA LEU A 343 -5.97 24.12 -1.84
C LEU A 343 -6.70 25.18 -2.68
N LYS A 344 -7.44 26.10 -2.05
CA LYS A 344 -8.08 27.23 -2.74
C LYS A 344 -7.06 28.21 -3.32
N ASP A 345 -5.97 28.46 -2.58
CA ASP A 345 -4.86 29.29 -3.05
C ASP A 345 -4.15 28.69 -4.27
N VAL A 346 -4.34 27.38 -4.50
CA VAL A 346 -3.74 26.61 -5.60
C VAL A 346 -4.70 26.46 -6.79
N GLY A 347 -5.89 27.08 -6.73
CA GLY A 347 -6.88 27.05 -7.81
C GLY A 347 -7.68 25.75 -7.89
N VAL A 348 -7.61 24.89 -6.87
CA VAL A 348 -8.41 23.66 -6.80
C VAL A 348 -9.83 24.01 -6.34
N GLU A 349 -10.83 23.76 -7.20
CA GLU A 349 -12.24 23.88 -6.82
C GLU A 349 -12.60 22.77 -5.80
N LEU A 350 -13.05 23.19 -4.60
CA LEU A 350 -13.43 22.30 -3.48
C LEU A 350 -14.92 21.94 -3.50
#